data_AF-A0A6A7L043-F1
#
_entry.id   AF-A0A6A7L043-F1
#
_cell.length_a   1.000
_cell.length_b   1.000
_cell.length_c   1.000
_cell.angle_alpha   90.00
_cell.angle_beta   90.00
_cell.angle_gamma   90.00
#
_symmetry.space_group_name_H-M   'P 1'
#
loop_
_entity.id
_entity.type
_entity.pdbx_description
1 polymer ?
#
loop_
_entity_poly.entity_id
_entity_poly.type
_entity_poly.pdbx_seq_one_letter_code
_entity_poly.pdbx_strand_id
1 'polypeptide(L)'
;MRALTRVCSIGLVTLSAIAVVGRAVPADALADETALPQSGRHEPPVMVLDRLLAIVGDHPVTLSDVRAARVLGLVPDAEDTATLVGRLIDRELMRIEVDRFTVAEPPAEAIDARIAAARKGFSTPDAFEAAVRSAGLRVEQVRAVMRDEVRIASYLEQRFGSTAEARRAEAIDEWVASLRRRTDIKVSP
;
A
#
# COMPACT_ATOMS: atom_id res chain seq x y z
N MET A 1 14.80 -49.54 54.29
CA MET A 1 15.04 -48.36 55.15
C MET A 1 14.46 -47.13 54.47
N ARG A 2 13.51 -46.47 55.17
CA ARG A 2 13.02 -45.07 55.07
C ARG A 2 12.56 -44.56 53.69
N ALA A 3 11.27 -44.39 53.38
CA ALA A 3 10.18 -43.60 53.98
C ALA A 3 10.08 -42.14 53.47
N LEU A 4 8.82 -41.77 53.18
CA LEU A 4 8.18 -40.44 53.16
C LEU A 4 8.35 -39.58 51.88
N THR A 5 7.30 -39.40 51.09
CA THR A 5 6.18 -38.44 51.25
C THR A 5 6.53 -37.04 50.78
N ARG A 6 5.86 -36.57 49.71
CA ARG A 6 5.33 -35.21 49.62
C ARG A 6 4.25 -35.12 48.54
N VAL A 7 3.02 -35.13 49.03
CA VAL A 7 1.85 -34.53 48.40
C VAL A 7 2.07 -33.02 48.37
N CYS A 8 1.77 -32.35 47.25
CA CYS A 8 1.48 -30.91 47.27
C CYS A 8 0.37 -30.60 46.26
N SER A 9 -0.74 -30.17 46.85
CA SER A 9 -2.04 -29.79 46.33
C SER A 9 -2.04 -28.93 45.06
N ILE A 10 -2.85 -29.33 44.07
CA ILE A 10 -3.37 -28.42 43.04
C ILE A 10 -4.67 -27.83 43.60
N GLY A 11 -4.64 -26.52 43.86
CA GLY A 11 -5.76 -25.77 44.37
C GLY A 11 -6.93 -25.76 43.38
N LEU A 12 -8.07 -26.21 43.85
CA LEU A 12 -9.37 -26.10 43.19
C LEU A 12 -9.80 -24.63 43.26
N VAL A 13 -9.90 -23.94 42.12
CA VAL A 13 -10.51 -22.60 42.06
C VAL A 13 -12.03 -22.79 42.01
N THR A 14 -12.71 -22.35 43.07
CA THR A 14 -14.16 -22.31 43.16
C THR A 14 -14.73 -21.22 42.25
N LEU A 15 -15.58 -21.62 41.31
CA LEU A 15 -16.38 -20.72 40.49
C LEU A 15 -17.60 -20.27 41.33
N SER A 16 -17.57 -19.06 41.87
CA SER A 16 -18.77 -18.45 42.49
C SER A 16 -19.75 -18.01 41.40
N ALA A 17 -20.94 -18.59 41.39
CA ALA A 17 -22.06 -18.11 40.57
C ALA A 17 -22.59 -16.78 41.12
N ILE A 18 -22.55 -15.73 40.31
CA ILE A 18 -23.21 -14.45 40.60
C ILE A 18 -24.70 -14.63 40.27
N ALA A 19 -25.56 -14.55 41.29
CA ALA A 19 -27.01 -14.50 41.10
C ALA A 19 -27.40 -13.10 40.60
N VAL A 20 -27.84 -13.01 39.33
CA VAL A 20 -28.52 -11.83 38.80
C VAL A 20 -29.93 -11.80 39.39
N VAL A 21 -30.16 -10.90 40.35
CA VAL A 21 -31.51 -10.60 40.85
C VAL A 21 -32.22 -9.77 39.78
N GLY A 22 -33.13 -10.42 39.03
CA GLY A 22 -34.03 -9.74 38.11
C GLY A 22 -35.03 -8.88 38.89
N ARG A 23 -34.92 -7.56 38.76
CA ARG A 23 -35.93 -6.63 39.27
C ARG A 23 -37.04 -6.52 38.22
N ALA A 24 -38.26 -6.91 38.59
CA ALA A 24 -39.44 -6.78 37.75
C ALA A 24 -39.71 -5.30 37.43
N VAL A 25 -39.80 -4.98 36.14
CA VAL A 25 -40.25 -3.67 35.64
C VAL A 25 -41.78 -3.63 35.74
N PRO A 26 -42.40 -2.61 36.36
CA PRO A 26 -43.85 -2.51 36.45
C PRO A 26 -44.49 -2.26 35.08
N ALA A 27 -45.65 -2.90 34.85
CA ALA A 27 -46.35 -2.98 33.57
C ALA A 27 -47.04 -1.67 33.10
N ASP A 28 -47.04 -0.61 33.92
CA ASP A 28 -47.75 0.64 33.61
C ASP A 28 -46.91 1.68 32.84
N ALA A 29 -45.72 1.30 32.37
CA ALA A 29 -44.82 2.17 31.59
C ALA A 29 -45.01 2.04 30.05
N LEU A 30 -46.20 1.68 29.58
CA LEU A 30 -46.50 1.41 28.15
C LEU A 30 -47.37 2.49 27.48
N ALA A 31 -47.19 3.75 27.83
CA ALA A 31 -47.91 4.84 27.17
C ALA A 31 -47.03 6.08 26.93
N ASP A 32 -45.93 5.91 26.20
CA ASP A 32 -45.37 6.96 25.33
C ASP A 32 -44.38 6.37 24.31
N GLU A 33 -44.87 5.51 23.40
CA GLU A 33 -44.04 4.84 22.39
C GLU A 33 -44.15 5.51 21.00
N THR A 34 -44.53 6.79 20.94
CA THR A 34 -44.62 7.53 19.66
C THR A 34 -43.51 8.55 19.42
N ALA A 35 -42.58 8.71 20.37
CA ALA A 35 -41.41 9.56 20.18
C ALA A 35 -40.13 8.73 20.31
N LEU A 36 -39.82 7.92 19.27
CA LEU A 36 -38.42 7.58 19.04
C LEU A 36 -37.67 8.91 18.95
N PRO A 37 -36.69 9.18 19.85
CA PRO A 37 -35.87 10.37 19.69
C PRO A 37 -35.28 10.27 18.29
N GLN A 38 -35.47 11.31 17.48
CA GLN A 38 -34.75 11.43 16.23
C GLN A 38 -33.28 11.56 16.62
N SER A 39 -32.61 10.40 16.74
CA SER A 39 -31.17 10.29 16.64
C SER A 39 -30.86 10.91 15.30
N GLY A 40 -30.54 12.21 15.32
CA GLY A 40 -30.23 12.98 14.14
C GLY A 40 -29.29 12.13 13.32
N ARG A 41 -29.67 11.83 12.07
CA ARG A 41 -28.83 11.06 11.16
C ARG A 41 -27.48 11.76 11.16
N HIS A 42 -26.53 11.20 11.90
CA HIS A 42 -25.15 11.65 11.87
C HIS A 42 -24.67 11.13 10.52
N GLU A 43 -24.90 11.89 9.46
CA GLU A 43 -24.18 11.67 8.23
C GLU A 43 -22.71 11.76 8.63
N PRO A 44 -21.95 10.66 8.53
CA PRO A 44 -20.55 10.72 8.88
C PRO A 44 -19.92 11.82 8.04
N PRO A 45 -19.02 12.63 8.61
CA PRO A 45 -18.38 13.69 7.83
C PRO A 45 -17.76 13.07 6.57
N VAL A 46 -18.12 13.63 5.42
CA VAL A 46 -17.57 13.21 4.13
C VAL A 46 -16.08 13.55 4.15
N MET A 47 -15.23 12.52 4.20
CA MET A 47 -13.77 12.65 4.22
C MET A 47 -13.17 12.08 2.93
N VAL A 48 -12.44 12.91 2.19
CA VAL A 48 -11.62 12.46 1.06
C VAL A 48 -10.41 11.71 1.60
N LEU A 49 -10.32 10.41 1.31
CA LEU A 49 -9.19 9.58 1.72
C LEU A 49 -7.97 9.81 0.82
N ASP A 50 -8.14 9.64 -0.48
CA ASP A 50 -7.10 9.83 -1.49
C ASP A 50 -7.72 10.30 -2.80
N ARG A 51 -6.97 11.07 -3.58
CA ARG A 51 -7.41 11.55 -4.89
C ARG A 51 -6.94 10.60 -5.98
N LEU A 52 -7.88 10.17 -6.81
CA LEU A 52 -7.58 9.44 -8.04
C LEU A 52 -7.07 10.43 -9.09
N LEU A 53 -5.90 10.18 -9.66
CA LEU A 53 -5.28 11.04 -10.68
C LEU A 53 -5.36 10.42 -12.06
N ALA A 54 -5.24 9.10 -12.15
CA ALA A 54 -5.49 8.37 -13.39
C ALA A 54 -5.94 6.93 -13.11
N ILE A 55 -6.50 6.29 -14.12
CA ILE A 55 -6.75 4.85 -14.17
C ILE A 55 -6.01 4.32 -15.40
N VAL A 56 -5.20 3.28 -15.23
CA VAL A 56 -4.44 2.59 -16.27
C VAL A 56 -4.91 1.14 -16.35
N GLY A 57 -5.78 0.82 -17.31
CA GLY A 57 -6.54 -0.43 -17.31
C GLY A 57 -7.42 -0.51 -16.06
N ASP A 58 -7.13 -1.46 -15.17
CA ASP A 58 -7.83 -1.62 -13.87
C ASP A 58 -7.00 -1.10 -12.69
N HIS A 59 -5.88 -0.42 -12.94
CA HIS A 59 -4.95 0.03 -11.91
C HIS A 59 -5.08 1.54 -11.67
N PRO A 60 -5.53 1.97 -10.48
CA PRO A 60 -5.60 3.39 -10.15
C PRO A 60 -4.19 3.93 -9.87
N VAL A 61 -3.96 5.18 -10.29
CA VAL A 61 -2.83 6.01 -9.89
C VAL A 61 -3.37 7.13 -9.01
N THR A 62 -2.94 7.20 -7.76
CA THR A 62 -3.45 8.14 -6.76
C THR A 62 -2.46 9.26 -6.42
N LEU A 63 -2.92 10.25 -5.65
CA LEU A 63 -2.05 11.29 -5.11
C LEU A 63 -1.02 10.72 -4.12
N SER A 64 -1.35 9.65 -3.39
CA SER A 64 -0.36 8.94 -2.56
C SER A 64 0.73 8.29 -3.41
N ASP A 65 0.40 7.75 -4.58
CA ASP A 65 1.41 7.20 -5.51
C ASP A 65 2.37 8.28 -6.01
N VAL A 66 1.86 9.48 -6.31
CA VAL A 66 2.69 10.64 -6.68
C VAL A 66 3.65 11.03 -5.55
N ARG A 67 3.17 11.08 -4.31
CA ARG A 67 4.00 11.39 -3.14
C ARG A 67 5.05 10.31 -2.90
N ALA A 68 4.65 9.04 -2.99
CA ALA A 68 5.54 7.90 -2.86
C ALA A 68 6.64 7.93 -3.91
N ALA A 69 6.29 8.16 -5.18
CA ALA A 69 7.23 8.22 -6.27
C ALA A 69 8.28 9.33 -6.09
N ARG A 70 7.86 10.49 -5.59
CA ARG A 70 8.76 11.60 -5.28
C ARG A 70 9.70 11.26 -4.11
N VAL A 71 9.16 10.72 -3.01
CA VAL A 71 9.95 10.33 -1.83
C VAL A 71 10.97 9.23 -2.15
N LEU A 72 10.56 8.27 -2.98
CA LEU A 72 11.38 7.12 -3.36
C LEU A 72 12.29 7.40 -4.56
N GLY A 73 12.21 8.59 -5.16
CA GLY A 73 13.02 8.99 -6.30
C GLY A 73 12.76 8.14 -7.56
N LEU A 74 11.53 7.65 -7.77
CA LEU A 74 11.20 6.78 -8.91
C LEU A 74 11.19 7.53 -10.24
N VAL A 75 10.93 8.84 -10.20
CA VAL A 75 10.87 9.71 -11.39
C VAL A 75 11.61 11.02 -11.09
N PRO A 76 12.95 11.01 -11.02
CA PRO A 76 13.74 12.16 -10.58
C PRO A 76 13.67 13.36 -11.56
N ASP A 77 13.42 13.11 -12.84
CA ASP A 77 13.45 14.15 -13.90
C ASP A 77 12.10 14.87 -14.10
N ALA A 78 11.09 14.59 -13.28
CA ALA A 78 9.78 15.22 -13.40
C ALA A 78 9.68 16.51 -12.57
N GLU A 79 9.74 17.66 -13.24
CA GLU A 79 9.71 18.98 -12.60
C GLU A 79 8.30 19.40 -12.12
N ASP A 80 7.26 19.03 -12.86
CA ASP A 80 5.87 19.36 -12.55
C ASP A 80 5.00 18.11 -12.29
N THR A 81 3.85 18.30 -11.66
CA THR A 81 2.94 17.21 -11.30
C THR A 81 2.36 16.49 -12.51
N ALA A 82 2.07 17.19 -13.61
CA ALA A 82 1.50 16.56 -14.80
C ALA A 82 2.53 15.64 -15.48
N THR A 83 3.78 16.09 -15.58
CA THR A 83 4.90 15.26 -16.04
C THR A 83 5.10 14.05 -15.14
N LEU A 84 5.06 14.24 -13.82
CA LEU A 84 5.20 13.14 -12.85
C LEU A 84 4.08 12.10 -13.01
N VAL A 85 2.82 12.54 -13.10
CA VAL A 85 1.68 11.64 -13.36
C VAL A 85 1.85 10.92 -14.70
N GLY A 86 2.28 11.62 -15.75
CA GLY A 86 2.59 11.02 -17.05
C GLY A 86 3.60 9.88 -16.95
N ARG A 87 4.70 10.09 -16.21
CA ARG A 87 5.73 9.07 -15.98
C ARG A 87 5.25 7.92 -15.09
N LEU A 88 4.37 8.18 -14.12
CA LEU A 88 3.74 7.11 -13.35
C LEU A 88 2.79 6.26 -14.18
N ILE A 89 2.08 6.85 -15.13
CA ILE A 89 1.29 6.10 -16.11
C ILE A 89 2.21 5.20 -16.94
N ASP A 90 3.35 5.71 -17.45
CA ASP A 90 4.31 4.89 -18.19
C ASP A 90 4.83 3.72 -17.36
N ARG A 91 5.22 4.00 -16.12
CA ARG A 91 5.69 2.99 -15.16
C ARG A 91 4.60 1.94 -14.90
N GLU A 92 3.36 2.36 -14.72
CA GLU A 92 2.25 1.44 -14.46
C GLU A 92 1.96 0.56 -15.67
N LEU A 93 2.02 1.10 -16.89
CA LEU A 93 1.94 0.32 -18.12
C LEU A 93 3.04 -0.75 -18.19
N MET A 94 4.27 -0.39 -17.82
CA MET A 94 5.38 -1.35 -17.75
C MET A 94 5.13 -2.41 -16.68
N ARG A 95 4.62 -2.04 -15.50
CA ARG A 95 4.27 -3.00 -14.44
C ARG A 95 3.21 -3.99 -14.90
N ILE A 96 2.13 -3.49 -15.51
CA ILE A 96 1.05 -4.32 -16.07
C ILE A 96 1.60 -5.31 -17.10
N GLU A 97 2.50 -4.84 -17.98
CA GLU A 97 3.11 -5.75 -18.95
C GLU A 97 4.01 -6.78 -18.26
N VAL A 98 4.85 -6.36 -17.32
CA VAL A 98 5.72 -7.25 -16.53
C VAL A 98 4.91 -8.32 -15.81
N ASP A 99 3.76 -7.98 -15.23
CA ASP A 99 2.90 -8.94 -14.51
C ASP A 99 2.23 -9.97 -15.44
N ARG A 100 2.12 -9.67 -16.75
CA ARG A 100 1.68 -10.66 -17.75
C ARG A 100 2.75 -11.70 -18.07
N PHE A 101 4.02 -11.39 -17.81
CA PHE A 101 5.12 -12.30 -18.03
C PHE A 101 5.60 -12.87 -16.69
N THR A 102 6.01 -14.14 -16.69
CA THR A 102 6.64 -14.74 -15.52
C THR A 102 8.08 -14.26 -15.41
N VAL A 103 8.27 -13.00 -14.98
CA VAL A 103 9.58 -12.47 -14.60
C VAL A 103 9.98 -13.11 -13.28
N ALA A 104 11.17 -13.72 -13.26
CA ALA A 104 11.74 -14.34 -12.07
C ALA A 104 11.77 -13.33 -10.92
N GLU A 105 11.48 -13.80 -9.72
CA GLU A 105 11.50 -12.94 -8.55
C GLU A 105 12.92 -12.39 -8.34
N PRO A 106 13.10 -11.07 -8.16
CA PRO A 106 14.41 -10.50 -7.96
C PRO A 106 15.07 -11.00 -6.69
N PRO A 107 16.41 -11.13 -6.67
CA PRO A 107 17.10 -11.51 -5.46
C PRO A 107 17.05 -10.36 -4.44
N ALA A 108 17.03 -10.70 -3.15
CA ALA A 108 16.79 -9.74 -2.07
C ALA A 108 17.83 -8.61 -2.06
N GLU A 109 19.08 -8.91 -2.40
CA GLU A 109 20.17 -7.95 -2.47
C GLU A 109 19.95 -6.85 -3.52
N ALA A 110 19.29 -7.17 -4.64
CA ALA A 110 18.97 -6.17 -5.67
C ALA A 110 17.90 -5.19 -5.18
N ILE A 111 16.92 -5.69 -4.42
CA ILE A 111 15.88 -4.87 -3.80
C ILE A 111 16.50 -3.98 -2.72
N ASP A 112 17.36 -4.54 -1.87
CA ASP A 112 18.05 -3.79 -0.81
C ASP A 112 18.99 -2.72 -1.36
N ALA A 113 19.68 -3.00 -2.48
CA ALA A 113 20.49 -2.00 -3.17
C ALA A 113 19.65 -0.81 -3.67
N ARG A 114 18.44 -1.07 -4.19
CA ARG A 114 17.53 0.01 -4.63
C ARG A 114 16.98 0.81 -3.44
N ILE A 115 16.62 0.15 -2.34
CA ILE A 115 16.23 0.84 -1.09
C ILE A 115 17.37 1.71 -0.57
N ALA A 116 18.60 1.19 -0.57
CA ALA A 116 19.78 1.94 -0.15
C ALA A 116 20.03 3.15 -1.05
N ALA A 117 19.82 3.04 -2.37
CA ALA A 117 19.90 4.15 -3.30
C ALA A 117 18.87 5.25 -2.98
N ALA A 118 17.59 4.88 -2.73
CA ALA A 118 16.57 5.85 -2.35
C ALA A 118 16.91 6.58 -1.03
N ARG A 119 17.49 5.86 -0.05
CA ARG A 119 17.92 6.45 1.23
C ARG A 119 19.03 7.49 1.10
N LYS A 120 19.87 7.43 0.05
CA LYS A 120 20.96 8.41 -0.16
C LYS A 120 20.45 9.85 -0.37
N GLY A 121 19.18 10.01 -0.76
CA GLY A 121 18.55 11.34 -0.87
C GLY A 121 18.22 12.00 0.47
N PHE A 122 18.41 11.32 1.60
CA PHE A 122 18.01 11.80 2.92
C PHE A 122 19.21 11.93 3.86
N SER A 123 19.19 12.97 4.69
CA SER A 123 20.28 13.25 5.63
C SER A 123 20.40 12.22 6.75
N THR A 124 19.29 11.57 7.14
CA THR A 124 19.25 10.55 8.20
C THR A 124 18.25 9.43 7.88
N PRO A 125 18.39 8.24 8.48
CA PRO A 125 17.39 7.18 8.38
C PRO A 125 16.00 7.62 8.84
N ASP A 126 15.91 8.36 9.95
CA ASP A 126 14.64 8.85 10.49
C ASP A 126 13.94 9.82 9.53
N ALA A 127 14.72 10.65 8.81
CA ALA A 127 14.17 11.56 7.80
C ALA A 127 13.57 10.79 6.62
N PHE A 128 14.23 9.71 6.18
CA PHE A 128 13.67 8.82 5.16
C PHE A 128 12.37 8.16 5.63
N GLU A 129 12.35 7.60 6.84
CA GLU A 129 11.15 6.96 7.36
C GLU A 129 9.98 7.94 7.56
N ALA A 130 10.28 9.16 8.02
CA ALA A 130 9.27 10.22 8.14
C ALA A 130 8.70 10.61 6.78
N ALA A 131 9.53 10.69 5.74
CA ALA A 131 9.09 10.97 4.38
C ALA A 131 8.25 9.83 3.78
N VAL A 132 8.65 8.57 4.01
CA VAL A 132 7.87 7.39 3.60
C VAL A 132 6.48 7.41 4.24
N ARG A 133 6.40 7.68 5.55
CA ARG A 133 5.11 7.78 6.26
C ARG A 133 4.25 8.93 5.75
N SER A 134 4.84 10.10 5.47
CA SER A 134 4.09 11.26 4.95
C SER A 134 3.57 11.04 3.53
N ALA A 135 4.19 10.13 2.77
CA ALA A 135 3.71 9.65 1.48
C ALA A 135 2.62 8.55 1.58
N GLY A 136 2.19 8.17 2.79
CA GLY A 136 1.15 7.15 2.99
C GLY A 136 1.68 5.72 2.89
N LEU A 137 3.00 5.53 2.91
CA LEU A 137 3.64 4.22 2.88
C LEU A 137 4.13 3.79 4.27
N ARG A 138 4.12 2.48 4.48
CA ARG A 138 4.91 1.80 5.51
C ARG A 138 6.25 1.35 4.94
N VAL A 139 7.24 1.19 5.79
CA VAL A 139 8.59 0.76 5.37
C VAL A 139 8.55 -0.60 4.66
N GLU A 140 7.65 -1.50 5.07
CA GLU A 140 7.48 -2.81 4.41
C GLU A 140 6.91 -2.67 3.00
N GLN A 141 6.08 -1.65 2.75
CA GLN A 141 5.52 -1.35 1.42
C GLN A 141 6.58 -0.77 0.48
N VAL A 142 7.60 -0.07 1.01
CA VAL A 142 8.74 0.39 0.21
C VAL A 142 9.45 -0.79 -0.46
N ARG A 143 9.61 -1.90 0.27
CA ARG A 143 10.23 -3.11 -0.29
C ARG A 143 9.44 -3.67 -1.46
N ALA A 144 8.11 -3.66 -1.37
CA ALA A 144 7.25 -4.10 -2.47
C ALA A 144 7.38 -3.18 -3.69
N VAL A 145 7.38 -1.86 -3.49
CA VAL A 145 7.60 -0.90 -4.58
C VAL A 145 8.96 -1.13 -5.24
N MET A 146 10.03 -1.29 -4.45
CA MET A 146 11.38 -1.51 -4.97
C MET A 146 11.56 -2.88 -5.63
N ARG A 147 10.79 -3.90 -5.22
CA ARG A 147 10.73 -5.16 -5.94
C ARG A 147 10.16 -4.96 -7.34
N ASP A 148 9.04 -4.25 -7.46
CA ASP A 148 8.41 -3.96 -8.76
C ASP A 148 9.38 -3.18 -9.67
N GLU A 149 10.12 -2.22 -9.10
CA GLU A 149 11.18 -1.49 -9.80
C GLU A 149 12.27 -2.39 -10.38
N VAL A 150 12.73 -3.37 -9.60
CA VAL A 150 13.76 -4.31 -10.05
C VAL A 150 13.20 -5.28 -11.10
N ARG A 151 11.93 -5.69 -10.97
CA ARG A 151 11.24 -6.52 -11.98
C ARG A 151 11.13 -5.79 -13.30
N ILE A 152 10.72 -4.51 -13.28
CA ILE A 152 10.65 -3.65 -14.48
C ILE A 152 12.04 -3.53 -15.12
N ALA A 153 13.06 -3.15 -14.34
CA ALA A 153 14.42 -3.01 -14.87
C ALA A 153 14.95 -4.32 -15.49
N SER A 154 14.73 -5.46 -14.83
CA SER A 154 15.15 -6.77 -15.34
C SER A 154 14.43 -7.15 -16.63
N TYR A 155 13.14 -6.85 -16.73
CA TYR A 155 12.37 -7.09 -17.95
C TYR A 155 12.85 -6.22 -19.12
N LEU A 156 13.14 -4.94 -18.86
CA LEU A 156 13.72 -4.05 -19.87
C LEU A 156 15.12 -4.53 -20.31
N GLU A 157 15.91 -5.08 -19.40
CA GLU A 157 17.19 -5.72 -19.72
C GLU A 157 17.02 -6.95 -20.60
N GLN A 158 16.11 -7.85 -20.25
CA GLN A 158 15.85 -9.04 -21.07
C GLN A 158 15.31 -8.69 -22.47
N ARG A 159 14.44 -7.69 -22.54
CA ARG A 159 13.76 -7.31 -23.79
C ARG A 159 14.64 -6.47 -24.71
N PHE A 160 15.40 -5.54 -24.15
CA PHE A 160 16.14 -4.52 -24.91
C PHE A 160 17.66 -4.55 -24.69
N GLY A 161 18.20 -5.44 -23.86
CA GLY A 161 19.64 -5.52 -23.56
C GLY A 161 20.52 -5.87 -24.75
N SER A 162 19.95 -6.48 -25.80
CA SER A 162 20.64 -6.71 -27.08
C SER A 162 20.50 -5.56 -28.08
N THR A 163 19.68 -4.55 -27.77
CA THR A 163 19.56 -3.33 -28.59
C THR A 163 20.80 -2.46 -28.36
N ALA A 164 21.36 -1.89 -29.43
CA ALA A 164 22.50 -1.00 -29.33
C ALA A 164 22.21 0.15 -28.35
N GLU A 165 23.14 0.45 -27.45
CA GLU A 165 22.96 1.43 -26.36
C GLU A 165 22.40 2.77 -26.84
N ALA A 166 22.94 3.31 -27.95
CA ALA A 166 22.51 4.57 -28.53
C ALA A 166 21.04 4.58 -29.03
N ARG A 167 20.44 3.41 -29.27
CA ARG A 167 19.03 3.25 -29.70
C ARG A 167 18.12 2.72 -28.60
N ARG A 168 18.68 2.33 -27.45
CA ARG A 168 17.95 1.61 -26.42
C ARG A 168 16.81 2.43 -25.84
N ALA A 169 17.06 3.70 -25.55
CA ALA A 169 16.06 4.63 -25.02
C ALA A 169 14.89 4.82 -26.02
N GLU A 170 15.20 5.07 -27.29
CA GLU A 170 14.19 5.23 -28.35
C GLU A 170 13.32 3.97 -28.50
N ALA A 171 13.93 2.77 -28.49
CA ALA A 171 13.18 1.52 -28.57
C ALA A 171 12.25 1.28 -27.36
N ILE A 172 12.67 1.70 -26.16
CA ILE A 172 11.83 1.65 -24.96
C ILE A 172 10.67 2.64 -25.09
N ASP A 173 10.94 3.88 -25.52
CA ASP A 173 9.92 4.92 -25.68
C ASP A 173 8.85 4.53 -26.72
N GLU A 174 9.27 3.97 -27.86
CA GLU A 174 8.34 3.45 -28.88
C GLU A 174 7.46 2.32 -28.34
N TRP A 175 8.04 1.42 -27.54
CA TRP A 175 7.30 0.33 -26.92
C TRP A 175 6.31 0.84 -25.87
N VAL A 176 6.71 1.79 -25.02
CA VAL A 176 5.82 2.44 -24.04
C VAL A 176 4.70 3.20 -24.75
N ALA A 177 4.99 3.90 -25.84
CA ALA A 177 3.97 4.54 -26.68
C ALA A 177 2.99 3.50 -27.26
N SER A 178 3.46 2.31 -27.62
CA SER A 178 2.61 1.19 -28.03
C SER A 178 1.73 0.64 -26.89
N LEU A 179 2.22 0.60 -25.65
CA LEU A 179 1.40 0.26 -24.48
C LEU A 179 0.30 1.30 -24.26
N ARG A 180 0.64 2.59 -24.31
CA ARG A 180 -0.33 3.69 -24.17
C ARG A 180 -1.48 3.60 -25.18
N ARG A 181 -1.18 3.23 -26.43
CA ARG A 181 -2.21 3.09 -27.48
C ARG A 181 -3.16 1.90 -27.27
N ARG A 182 -2.74 0.87 -26.52
CA ARG A 182 -3.49 -0.39 -26.39
C ARG A 182 -4.19 -0.56 -25.04
N THR A 183 -3.89 0.31 -24.08
CA THR A 183 -4.48 0.28 -22.73
C THR A 183 -5.48 1.42 -22.58
N ASP A 184 -6.62 1.16 -21.93
CA ASP A 184 -7.57 2.21 -21.55
C ASP A 184 -6.95 3.08 -20.45
N ILE A 185 -6.73 4.37 -20.74
CA ILE A 185 -6.13 5.33 -19.81
C ILE A 185 -7.10 6.49 -19.61
N LYS A 186 -7.51 6.71 -18.37
CA LYS A 186 -8.40 7.81 -17.98
C LYS A 186 -7.68 8.70 -16.99
N VAL A 187 -7.42 9.95 -17.36
CA VAL A 187 -6.80 10.95 -16.47
C VAL A 187 -7.92 11.77 -15.83
N SER A 188 -7.89 11.91 -14.50
CA SER A 188 -8.82 12.79 -13.79
C SER A 188 -8.52 14.25 -14.14
N PRO A 189 -9.54 15.09 -14.36
CA PRO A 189 -9.36 16.53 -14.49
C PRO A 189 -8.75 17.14 -13.21
#